data_AF-A0A6N6QNJ1-F1
#
_entry.id   AF-A0A6N6QNJ1-F1
#
_cell.length_a   1.000
_cell.length_b   1.000
_cell.length_c   1.000
_cell.angle_alpha   90.00
_cell.angle_beta   90.00
_cell.angle_gamma   90.00
#
_symmetry.space_group_name_H-M   'P 1'
#
loop_
_entity.id
_entity.type
_entity.pdbx_description
1 polymer ?
#
loop_
_entity_poly.entity_id
_entity_poly.type
_entity_poly.pdbx_seq_one_letter_code
_entity_poly.pdbx_strand_id
1 'polypeptide(L)' 'MNDMASFPETEDGEGVETATRFETVTYIEQMLEQLSMMAKSTNYVLLAYMIEMAHVEAREALQNESEA' A
#
# COMPACT_ATOMS: atom_id res chain seq x y z
N MET A 1 21.06 -35.30 17.45
CA MET A 1 21.57 -34.33 16.46
C MET A 1 20.98 -34.73 15.12
N ASN A 2 20.00 -34.05 14.54
CA ASN A 2 19.71 -32.62 14.51
C ASN A 2 18.20 -32.46 14.69
N ASP A 3 17.78 -31.78 15.76
CA ASP A 3 16.40 -31.33 15.94
C ASP A 3 16.11 -30.37 14.79
N MET A 4 15.45 -30.90 13.75
CA MET A 4 14.86 -30.07 12.71
C MET A 4 13.76 -29.30 13.41
N ALA A 5 14.09 -28.07 13.80
CA ALA A 5 13.16 -27.13 14.40
C ALA A 5 11.93 -27.10 13.50
N SER A 6 10.88 -27.82 13.93
CA SER A 6 9.54 -27.59 13.45
C SER A 6 9.31 -26.10 13.61
N PHE A 7 9.15 -25.41 12.48
CA PHE A 7 8.62 -24.06 12.52
C PHE A 7 7.39 -24.13 13.42
N PRO A 8 7.26 -23.23 14.41
CA PRO A 8 6.05 -23.20 15.19
C PRO A 8 4.90 -23.03 14.19
N GLU A 9 4.05 -24.06 14.10
CA GLU A 9 2.72 -23.89 13.54
C GLU A 9 2.14 -22.75 14.38
N THR A 10 2.05 -21.58 13.76
CA THR A 10 1.40 -20.44 14.39
C THR A 10 -0.03 -20.90 14.61
N GLU A 11 -0.32 -21.30 15.84
CA GLU A 11 -1.66 -21.56 16.33
C GLU A 11 -2.55 -20.41 15.85
N ASP A 12 -3.70 -20.80 15.29
CA ASP A 12 -4.76 -19.94 14.76
C ASP A 12 -5.05 -18.78 15.72
N GLY A 13 -4.37 -17.65 15.50
CA GLY A 13 -4.44 -16.46 16.35
C GLY A 13 -5.20 -15.36 15.64
N GLU A 14 -6.49 -15.27 15.94
CA GLU A 14 -7.45 -14.23 15.52
C GLU A 14 -7.66 -14.09 14.00
N GLY A 15 -8.92 -14.05 13.58
CA GLY A 15 -9.27 -13.76 12.19
C GLY A 15 -8.69 -12.40 11.80
N VAL A 16 -7.58 -12.41 11.08
CA VAL A 16 -7.07 -11.23 10.39
C VAL A 16 -8.15 -10.88 9.38
N GLU A 17 -9.02 -9.94 9.72
CA GLU A 17 -9.95 -9.36 8.77
C GLU A 17 -9.12 -8.85 7.60
N THR A 18 -9.27 -9.51 6.45
CA THR A 18 -8.56 -9.10 5.25
C THR A 18 -9.06 -7.71 4.90
N ALA A 19 -8.15 -6.73 4.85
CA ALA A 19 -8.50 -5.37 4.48
C ALA A 19 -9.32 -5.37 3.18
N THR A 20 -10.41 -4.63 3.18
CA THR A 20 -11.23 -4.47 1.99
C THR A 20 -10.40 -3.86 0.86
N ARG A 21 -10.84 -4.06 -0.38
CA ARG A 21 -10.22 -3.42 -1.55
C ARG A 21 -10.16 -1.90 -1.37
N PHE A 22 -11.24 -1.31 -0.86
CA PHE A 22 -11.33 0.14 -0.59
C PHE A 22 -10.29 0.60 0.44
N GLU A 23 -10.18 -0.10 1.57
CA GLU A 23 -9.17 0.20 2.60
C GLU A 23 -7.74 0.04 2.07
N THR A 24 -7.50 -0.99 1.26
CA THR A 24 -6.20 -1.24 0.64
C THR A 24 -5.81 -0.12 -0.32
N VAL A 25 -6.72 0.32 -1.18
CA VAL A 25 -6.46 1.42 -2.12
C VAL A 25 -6.32 2.75 -1.39
N THR A 26 -7.10 2.98 -0.33
CA THR A 26 -6.96 4.16 0.55
C THR A 26 -5.57 4.22 1.17
N TYR A 27 -5.08 3.08 1.68
CA TYR A 27 -3.74 3.02 2.25
C TYR A 27 -2.65 3.28 1.20
N ILE A 28 -2.80 2.75 -0.02
CA ILE A 28 -1.88 3.01 -1.13
C ILE A 28 -1.87 4.50 -1.50
N GLU A 29 -3.04 5.14 -1.61
CA GLU A 29 -3.16 6.57 -1.91
C GLU A 29 -2.40 7.44 -0.91
N GLN A 30 -2.54 7.16 0.38
CA GLN A 30 -1.84 7.88 1.46
C GLN A 30 -0.31 7.67 1.38
N MET A 31 0.15 6.46 1.08
CA MET A 31 1.59 6.22 0.90
C MET A 31 2.15 6.98 -0.31
N LEU A 32 1.39 7.03 -1.41
CA LEU A 32 1.79 7.74 -2.62
C LEU A 32 1.87 9.25 -2.39
N GLU A 33 0.98 9.82 -1.58
CA GLU A 33 1.06 11.23 -1.16
C GLU A 33 2.40 11.52 -0.47
N GLN A 34 2.76 10.70 0.53
CA GLN A 34 4.01 10.86 1.28
C GLN A 34 5.24 10.68 0.40
N LEU A 35 5.23 9.64 -0.45
CA LEU A 35 6.32 9.37 -1.40
C LEU A 35 6.47 10.49 -2.44
N SER A 36 5.37 11.10 -2.89
CA SER A 36 5.38 12.22 -3.83
C SER A 36 6.09 13.43 -3.21
N MET A 37 5.79 13.75 -1.95
CA MET A 37 6.47 14.83 -1.21
C MET A 37 7.97 14.55 -1.06
N MET A 38 8.35 13.32 -0.72
CA MET A 38 9.76 12.93 -0.63
C MET A 38 10.47 12.98 -1.99
N ALA A 39 9.85 12.47 -3.05
CA ALA A 39 10.44 12.43 -4.38
C ALA A 39 10.65 13.82 -4.97
N LYS A 40 9.74 14.77 -4.72
CA LYS A 40 9.87 16.19 -5.11
C LYS A 40 11.06 16.89 -4.46
N SER A 41 11.57 16.38 -3.34
CA SER A 41 12.79 16.88 -2.70
C SER A 41 14.09 16.35 -3.34
N THR A 42 13.99 15.41 -4.28
CA THR A 42 15.12 14.83 -5.01
C THR A 42 15.32 15.50 -6.37
N ASN A 43 16.45 15.22 -7.02
CA ASN A 43 16.72 15.69 -8.39
C ASN A 43 16.19 14.72 -9.47
N TYR A 44 15.41 13.69 -9.09
CA TYR A 44 14.88 12.69 -10.02
C TYR A 44 13.47 13.09 -10.51
N VAL A 45 13.42 14.03 -11.45
CA VAL A 45 12.16 14.62 -11.96
C VAL A 45 11.18 13.55 -12.46
N LEU A 46 11.66 12.57 -13.23
CA LEU A 46 10.79 11.50 -13.75
C LEU A 46 10.21 10.62 -12.64
N LEU A 47 10.96 10.37 -11.57
CA LEU A 47 10.49 9.58 -10.44
C LEU A 47 9.37 10.32 -9.69
N ALA A 48 9.56 11.61 -9.40
CA ALA A 48 8.55 12.43 -8.75
C ALA A 48 7.26 12.47 -9.58
N TYR A 49 7.38 12.64 -10.90
CA TYR A 49 6.24 12.61 -11.82
C TYR A 49 5.50 11.26 -11.79
N MET A 50 6.20 10.12 -11.86
CA MET A 50 5.54 8.81 -11.86
C MET A 50 4.78 8.55 -10.55
N ILE A 51 5.34 8.95 -9.41
CA ILE A 51 4.69 8.79 -8.11
C ILE A 51 3.47 9.70 -8.01
N GLU A 52 3.55 10.94 -8.48
CA GLU A 52 2.42 11.86 -8.52
C GLU A 52 1.29 11.36 -9.43
N MET A 53 1.62 10.80 -10.60
CA MET A 53 0.60 10.20 -11.48
C MET A 53 -0.07 8.97 -10.86
N ALA A 54 0.70 8.10 -10.20
CA ALA A 54 0.13 6.97 -9.47
C ALA A 54 -0.80 7.43 -8.32
N HIS A 55 -0.42 8.52 -7.63
CA HIS A 55 -1.26 9.12 -6.59
C HIS A 55 -2.60 9.61 -7.13
N VAL A 56 -2.58 10.29 -8.28
CA VAL A 56 -3.81 10.75 -8.97
C VAL A 56 -4.70 9.55 -9.34
N GLU A 57 -4.15 8.50 -9.94
CA GLU A 57 -4.91 7.30 -10.32
C GLU A 57 -5.57 6.62 -9.12
N ALA A 58 -4.84 6.47 -8.01
CA ALA A 58 -5.38 5.88 -6.79
C ALA A 58 -6.55 6.71 -6.23
N ARG A 59 -6.44 8.04 -6.25
CA ARG A 59 -7.50 8.94 -5.79
C ARG A 59 -8.74 8.90 -6.70
N GLU A 60 -8.55 8.85 -8.01
CA GLU A 60 -9.65 8.70 -8.97
C GLU A 60 -10.37 7.35 -8.80
N ALA A 61 -9.64 6.27 -8.56
CA ALA A 61 -10.23 4.96 -8.28
C ALA A 61 -11.13 4.99 -7.03
N LEU A 62 -10.68 5.64 -5.94
CA LEU A 62 -11.48 5.78 -4.72
C LEU A 62 -12.72 6.65 -4.92
N GLN A 63 -12.61 7.74 -5.68
CA GLN A 63 -13.76 8.60 -6.01
C GLN A 63 -14.82 7.83 -6.80
N ASN A 64 -14.41 7.13 -7.87
CA ASN A 64 -15.32 6.33 -8.67
C ASN A 64 -16.02 5.22 -7.87
N GLU A 65 -15.32 4.61 -6.91
CA GLU A 65 -15.92 3.60 -6.02
C GLU A 65 -16.92 4.20 -5.03
N SER A 66 -16.73 5.45 -4.60
CA SER A 66 -17.67 6.14 -3.72
C SER A 66 -18.95 6.64 -4.41
N GLU A 67 -18.92 6.79 -5.74
CA GLU A 67 -20.05 7.25 -6.56
C GLU A 67 -20.90 6.09 -7.11
N ALA A 68 -20.42 4.85 -6.98
CA ALA A 68 -21.06 3.61 -7.48
C ALA A 68 -22.03 2.98 -6.47
#